data_AF-A0A819VR29-F1
#
_entry.id   AF-A0A819VR29-F1
#
_cell.length_a   1.000
_cell.length_b   1.000
_cell.length_c   1.000
_cell.angle_alpha   90.00
_cell.angle_beta   90.00
_cell.angle_gamma   90.00
#
_symmetry.space_group_name_H-M   'P 1'
#
loop_
_entity.id
_entity.type
_entity.pdbx_description
1 polymer ?
#
loop_
_entity_poly.entity_id
_entity_poly.type
_entity_poly.pdbx_seq_one_letter_code
_entity_poly.pdbx_strand_id
1 'polypeptide(L)'
;MKKRHKSKAAQLAAERDIELYIRLDIEDQIVVEEHVLRNAIGRAINILFGEIGSQSIHVELISFRYGTGTIRTKTKMLNQVRCALTFYGLHDKRECAFRIDTKSEENDKDDDEDDRTLSMSMD
;
A
#
# COMPACT_ATOMS: atom_id res chain seq x y z
N MET A 1 -30.81 11.70 21.39
CA MET A 1 -29.83 11.17 20.42
C MET A 1 -28.48 11.85 20.64
N LYS A 2 -27.48 11.18 21.24
CA LYS A 2 -26.16 11.78 21.51
C LYS A 2 -25.27 11.64 20.27
N LYS A 3 -24.89 12.75 19.64
CA LYS A 3 -23.88 12.78 18.57
C LYS A 3 -22.52 12.45 19.19
N ARG A 4 -21.95 11.27 18.91
CA ARG A 4 -20.57 10.95 19.32
C ARG A 4 -19.63 11.86 18.54
N HIS A 5 -19.06 12.86 19.20
CA HIS A 5 -17.97 13.65 18.64
C HIS A 5 -16.77 12.71 18.46
N LYS A 6 -16.40 12.40 17.21
CA LYS A 6 -15.09 11.78 16.92
C LYS A 6 -14.01 12.74 17.41
N SER A 7 -13.03 12.23 18.16
CA SER A 7 -11.97 13.07 18.72
C SER A 7 -11.12 13.67 17.59
N LYS A 8 -10.59 14.87 17.82
CA LYS A 8 -9.75 15.62 16.87
C LYS A 8 -8.53 14.81 16.37
N ALA A 9 -8.05 13.87 17.19
CA ALA A 9 -6.95 12.95 16.84
C ALA A 9 -7.35 11.92 15.76
N ALA A 10 -8.60 11.43 15.78
CA ALA A 10 -9.10 10.49 14.76
C ALA A 10 -9.32 11.17 13.40
N GLN A 11 -9.65 12.47 13.39
CA GLN A 11 -9.71 13.27 12.17
C GLN A 11 -8.31 13.49 11.59
N LEU A 12 -7.33 13.86 12.44
CA LEU A 12 -5.95 14.06 12.00
C LEU A 12 -5.34 12.79 11.40
N ALA A 13 -5.59 11.62 12.01
CA ALA A 13 -5.11 10.33 11.51
C ALA A 13 -5.74 9.95 10.15
N ALA A 14 -6.99 10.32 9.90
CA ALA A 14 -7.70 10.05 8.65
C ALA A 14 -7.18 10.87 7.45
N GLU A 15 -6.48 11.97 7.72
CA GLU A 15 -5.93 12.89 6.72
C GLU A 15 -4.48 12.58 6.33
N ARG A 16 -3.80 11.70 7.08
CA ARG A 16 -2.42 11.27 6.79
C ARG A 16 -2.38 10.46 5.50
N ASP A 17 -1.36 10.73 4.71
CA ASP A 17 -0.99 9.90 3.58
C ASP A 17 -0.29 8.63 4.07
N ILE A 18 -0.57 7.53 3.38
CA ILE A 18 0.08 6.23 3.57
C ILE A 18 0.56 5.75 2.20
N GLU A 19 1.72 5.11 2.20
CA GLU A 19 2.31 4.52 1.02
C GLU A 19 2.12 3.00 1.05
N LEU A 20 1.86 2.42 -0.12
CA LEU A 20 1.70 0.98 -0.32
C LEU A 20 2.61 0.53 -1.44
N TYR A 21 3.33 -0.56 -1.18
CA TYR A 21 4.09 -1.24 -2.21
C TYR A 21 3.16 -2.21 -2.92
N ILE A 22 3.12 -2.13 -4.25
CA ILE A 22 2.28 -2.98 -5.07
C ILE A 22 3.09 -3.57 -6.23
N ARG A 23 2.66 -4.74 -6.67
CA ARG A 23 3.15 -5.38 -7.89
C ARG A 23 1.96 -5.86 -8.70
N LEU A 24 2.00 -5.61 -10.00
CA LEU A 24 1.01 -6.14 -10.94
C LEU A 24 1.64 -7.31 -11.70
N ASP A 25 1.06 -8.50 -11.55
CA ASP A 25 1.38 -9.66 -12.38
C ASP A 25 0.28 -9.79 -13.45
N ILE A 26 0.66 -9.91 -14.71
CA ILE A 26 -0.25 -10.13 -15.85
C ILE A 26 0.18 -11.42 -16.54
N GLU A 27 -0.78 -12.27 -16.87
CA GLU A 27 -0.57 -13.50 -17.62
C GLU A 27 0.25 -13.26 -18.90
N ASP A 28 1.25 -14.11 -19.12
CA ASP A 28 2.19 -14.10 -20.25
C ASP A 28 2.98 -12.80 -20.48
N GLN A 29 3.02 -11.90 -19.49
CA GLN A 29 3.73 -10.64 -19.59
C GLN A 29 4.92 -10.57 -18.61
N ILE A 30 6.13 -10.59 -19.16
CA ILE A 30 7.38 -10.54 -18.38
C ILE A 30 7.65 -9.13 -17.85
N VAL A 31 7.27 -8.09 -18.60
CA VAL A 31 7.52 -6.69 -18.25
C VAL A 31 6.22 -5.91 -18.31
N VAL A 32 5.79 -5.40 -17.15
CA VAL A 32 4.70 -4.43 -17.05
C VAL A 32 5.32 -3.04 -17.07
N GLU A 33 4.83 -2.14 -17.92
CA GLU A 33 5.29 -0.75 -17.98
C GLU A 33 4.55 0.13 -16.95
N GLU A 34 5.13 1.28 -16.61
CA GLU A 34 4.54 2.20 -15.63
C GLU A 34 3.12 2.63 -16.01
N HIS A 35 2.90 2.97 -17.28
CA HIS A 35 1.61 3.42 -17.77
C HIS A 35 0.54 2.31 -17.68
N VAL A 36 0.94 1.04 -17.87
CA VAL A 36 0.07 -0.12 -17.70
C VAL A 36 -0.33 -0.28 -16.24
N LEU A 37 0.63 -0.19 -15.31
CA LEU A 37 0.37 -0.23 -13.88
C LEU A 37 -0.59 0.88 -13.45
N ARG A 38 -0.33 2.12 -13.89
CA ARG A 38 -1.19 3.29 -13.60
C ARG A 38 -2.62 3.09 -14.10
N ASN A 39 -2.76 2.60 -15.34
CA ASN A 39 -4.07 2.31 -15.94
C ASN A 39 -4.80 1.18 -15.20
N ALA A 40 -4.09 0.12 -14.80
CA ALA A 40 -4.66 -1.00 -14.06
C ALA A 40 -5.19 -0.55 -12.69
N ILE A 41 -4.45 0.31 -11.96
CA ILE A 41 -4.92 0.87 -10.67
C ILE A 41 -6.21 1.67 -10.87
N GLY A 42 -6.23 2.58 -11.85
CA GLY A 42 -7.40 3.39 -12.14
C GLY A 42 -8.62 2.55 -12.53
N ARG A 43 -8.40 1.52 -13.36
CA ARG A 43 -9.46 0.56 -13.75
C ARG A 43 -9.95 -0.26 -12.58
N ALA A 44 -9.08 -0.76 -11.72
CA ALA A 44 -9.44 -1.51 -10.52
C ALA A 44 -10.40 -0.72 -9.62
N ILE A 45 -10.07 0.55 -9.38
CA ILE A 45 -10.90 1.46 -8.56
C ILE A 45 -12.24 1.74 -9.27
N ASN A 46 -12.21 2.06 -10.56
CA ASN A 46 -13.43 2.37 -11.32
C ASN A 46 -14.38 1.16 -11.44
N ILE A 47 -13.85 -0.05 -11.64
CA ILE A 47 -14.67 -1.27 -11.71
C ILE A 47 -15.40 -1.52 -10.40
N LEU A 48 -14.72 -1.35 -9.25
CA LEU A 48 -15.33 -1.66 -7.96
C LEU A 48 -16.29 -0.57 -7.45
N PHE A 49 -15.96 0.71 -7.68
CA PHE A 49 -16.70 1.83 -7.10
C PHE A 49 -17.49 2.66 -8.11
N GLY A 50 -17.38 2.35 -9.39
CA GLY A 50 -17.96 3.13 -10.49
C GLY A 50 -17.29 4.48 -10.68
N GLU A 51 -17.75 5.20 -11.71
CA GLU A 51 -17.18 6.48 -12.11
C GLU A 51 -17.29 7.53 -11.00
N ILE A 52 -18.47 7.65 -10.37
CA ILE A 52 -18.72 8.61 -9.28
C ILE A 52 -17.88 8.28 -8.04
N GLY A 53 -17.82 6.99 -7.66
CA GLY A 53 -17.08 6.57 -6.49
C GLY A 53 -15.56 6.74 -6.66
N SER A 54 -15.05 6.42 -7.85
CA SER A 54 -13.62 6.52 -8.16
C SER A 54 -13.08 7.95 -8.11
N GLN A 55 -13.86 8.97 -8.51
CA GLN A 55 -13.47 10.38 -8.40
C GLN A 55 -13.18 10.82 -6.95
N SER A 56 -13.77 10.14 -5.97
CA SER A 56 -13.55 10.43 -4.55
C SER A 56 -12.35 9.71 -3.95
N ILE A 57 -11.75 8.75 -4.66
CA ILE A 57 -10.63 7.92 -4.19
C ILE A 57 -9.34 8.48 -4.76
N HIS A 58 -8.52 9.08 -3.90
CA HIS A 58 -7.23 9.64 -4.29
C HIS A 58 -6.12 8.58 -4.18
N VAL A 59 -5.51 8.24 -5.31
CA VAL A 59 -4.34 7.37 -5.41
C VAL A 59 -3.34 7.99 -6.38
N GLU A 60 -2.10 8.10 -5.96
CA GLU A 60 -0.98 8.59 -6.76
C GLU A 60 0.09 7.51 -6.89
N LEU A 61 0.59 7.25 -8.09
CA LEU A 61 1.76 6.40 -8.29
C LEU A 61 3.03 7.25 -8.15
N ILE A 62 3.80 7.02 -7.09
CA ILE A 62 4.96 7.81 -6.67
C ILE A 62 6.24 7.31 -7.33
N SER A 63 6.39 5.99 -7.39
CA SER A 63 7.58 5.34 -7.94
C SER A 63 7.19 4.07 -8.67
N PHE A 64 8.02 3.68 -9.63
CA PHE A 64 7.83 2.49 -10.43
C PHE A 64 9.18 1.86 -10.75
N ARG A 65 9.27 0.53 -10.61
CA ARG A 65 10.47 -0.24 -10.93
C ARG A 65 10.09 -1.68 -11.30
N TYR A 66 10.36 -2.09 -12.55
CA TYR A 66 10.22 -3.49 -13.00
C TYR A 66 8.86 -4.14 -12.65
N GLY A 67 7.73 -3.50 -12.98
CA GLY A 67 6.40 -4.02 -12.67
C GLY A 67 5.94 -3.87 -11.21
N THR A 68 6.81 -3.32 -10.35
CA THR A 68 6.46 -2.90 -8.99
C THR A 68 6.27 -1.38 -8.95
N GLY A 69 5.41 -0.90 -8.05
CA GLY A 69 5.18 0.51 -7.86
C GLY A 69 4.86 0.83 -6.41
N THR A 70 5.11 2.07 -6.02
CA THR A 70 4.70 2.61 -4.73
C THR A 70 3.55 3.57 -4.96
N ILE A 71 2.40 3.33 -4.34
CA ILE A 71 1.25 4.21 -4.43
C ILE A 71 1.03 4.96 -3.12
N ARG A 72 0.65 6.24 -3.21
CA ARG A 72 0.22 7.05 -2.08
C ARG A 72 -1.30 7.13 -2.05
N THR A 73 -1.89 6.96 -0.89
CA THR A 73 -3.31 7.22 -0.68
C THR A 73 -3.58 7.77 0.72
N LYS A 74 -4.79 8.28 0.96
CA LYS A 74 -5.20 8.71 2.29
C LYS A 74 -5.53 7.50 3.16
N THR A 75 -5.14 7.55 4.44
CA THR A 75 -5.40 6.48 5.41
C THR A 75 -6.89 6.08 5.44
N LYS A 76 -7.80 7.05 5.32
CA LYS A 76 -9.26 6.79 5.28
C LYS A 76 -9.73 6.00 4.04
N MET A 77 -8.97 6.05 2.94
CA MET A 77 -9.27 5.39 1.67
C MET A 77 -8.51 4.08 1.50
N LEU A 78 -7.55 3.78 2.38
CA LEU A 78 -6.68 2.61 2.34
C LEU A 78 -7.45 1.30 2.08
N ASN A 79 -8.54 1.07 2.80
CA ASN A 79 -9.34 -0.14 2.65
C ASN A 79 -10.05 -0.20 1.30
N GLN A 80 -10.52 0.94 0.78
CA GLN A 80 -11.16 1.00 -0.54
C GLN A 80 -10.13 0.67 -1.63
N VAL A 81 -8.94 1.25 -1.54
CA VAL A 81 -7.84 0.98 -2.47
C VAL A 81 -7.42 -0.49 -2.42
N ARG A 82 -7.22 -1.06 -1.22
CA ARG A 82 -6.90 -2.48 -1.05
C ARG A 82 -7.96 -3.37 -1.67
N CYS A 83 -9.24 -3.16 -1.35
CA CYS A 83 -10.33 -3.94 -1.92
C CYS A 83 -10.34 -3.86 -3.46
N ALA A 84 -10.21 -2.66 -4.04
CA ALA A 84 -10.19 -2.50 -5.50
C ALA A 84 -9.07 -3.31 -6.15
N LEU A 85 -7.85 -3.22 -5.61
CA LEU A 85 -6.69 -3.93 -6.12
C LEU A 85 -6.82 -5.45 -5.93
N THR A 86 -7.32 -5.91 -4.77
CA THR A 86 -7.52 -7.34 -4.49
C THR A 86 -8.55 -7.99 -5.42
N PHE A 87 -9.63 -7.29 -5.78
CA PHE A 87 -10.68 -7.84 -6.66
C PHE A 87 -10.39 -7.65 -8.15
N TYR A 88 -9.28 -7.01 -8.52
CA TYR A 88 -8.94 -6.78 -9.92
C TYR A 88 -8.28 -8.03 -10.53
N GLY A 89 -9.06 -8.75 -11.34
CA GLY A 89 -8.65 -10.03 -11.94
C GLY A 89 -8.41 -10.02 -13.46
N LEU A 90 -8.73 -8.94 -14.17
CA LEU A 90 -8.67 -8.90 -15.63
C LEU A 90 -8.17 -7.55 -16.17
N HIS A 91 -7.07 -7.59 -16.93
CA HIS A 91 -6.50 -6.43 -17.64
C HIS A 91 -6.38 -6.74 -19.13
N ASP A 92 -7.11 -6.00 -19.97
CA ASP A 92 -7.11 -6.15 -21.43
C ASP A 92 -7.27 -7.62 -21.89
N LYS A 93 -8.27 -8.31 -21.31
CA LYS A 93 -8.63 -9.72 -21.56
C LYS A 93 -7.60 -10.75 -21.09
N ARG A 94 -6.58 -10.34 -20.34
CA ARG A 94 -5.60 -11.23 -19.70
C ARG A 94 -5.84 -11.27 -18.20
N GLU A 95 -5.65 -12.45 -17.61
CA GLU A 95 -5.72 -12.57 -16.16
C GLU A 95 -4.60 -11.75 -15.53
N CYS A 96 -4.92 -11.05 -14.44
CA CYS A 96 -3.94 -10.28 -13.70
C CYS A 96 -4.24 -10.30 -12.21
N ALA A 97 -3.22 -10.07 -11.40
CA ALA A 97 -3.37 -9.94 -9.97
C ALA A 97 -2.46 -8.85 -9.41
N PHE A 98 -3.01 -8.06 -8.48
CA PHE A 98 -2.19 -7.19 -7.65
C PHE A 98 -1.70 -7.93 -6.40
N ARG A 99 -0.40 -7.86 -6.14
CA ARG A 99 0.19 -8.16 -4.82
C ARG A 99 0.41 -6.86 -4.07
N ILE A 100 -0.02 -6.80 -2.82
CA ILE A 100 0.05 -5.60 -1.99
C ILE A 100 0.91 -5.92 -0.78
N ASP A 101 2.06 -5.27 -0.67
CA ASP A 101 2.96 -5.36 0.46
C ASP A 101 2.81 -4.14 1.36
N THR A 102 2.53 -4.39 2.64
CA THR A 102 2.32 -3.35 3.65
C THR A 102 3.57 -3.08 4.47
N LYS A 103 4.75 -3.20 3.87
CA LYS A 103 5.99 -2.84 4.57
C LYS A 103 6.03 -1.33 4.76
N SER A 104 5.62 -0.88 5.94
CA SER A 104 6.28 0.23 6.61
C SER A 104 7.71 -0.24 6.90
N GLU A 105 8.72 0.42 6.34
CA GLU A 105 10.10 0.23 6.79
C GLU A 105 10.18 0.65 8.26
N GLU A 106 9.95 -0.29 9.18
CA GLU A 106 10.46 -0.20 10.54
C GLU A 106 11.87 -0.81 10.53
N ASN A 107 12.83 0.02 10.95
CA ASN A 107 14.18 -0.38 11.34
C ASN A 107 14.09 -1.51 12.36
N ASP A 108 14.67 -2.67 12.04
CA ASP A 108 15.32 -3.49 13.07
C ASP A 108 16.79 -3.06 13.11
N LYS A 109 17.03 -1.92 13.77
CA LYS A 109 18.29 -1.73 14.47
C LYS A 109 18.06 -2.38 15.83
N ASP A 110 18.40 -3.66 15.95
CA ASP A 110 18.52 -4.26 17.26
C ASP A 110 19.79 -3.72 17.92
N ASP A 111 19.52 -3.21 19.11
CA ASP A 111 20.38 -2.50 20.03
C ASP A 111 21.58 -3.32 20.51
N ASP A 112 22.58 -2.56 20.94
CA ASP A 112 23.79 -2.97 21.64
C ASP A 112 23.57 -4.06 22.71
N GLU A 113 24.14 -5.26 22.53
CA GLU A 113 24.44 -6.17 23.65
C GLU A 113 25.73 -5.71 24.34
N ASP A 114 25.58 -4.70 25.19
CA ASP A 114 26.53 -4.38 26.27
C ASP A 114 26.13 -5.21 27.51
N ASP A 115 26.53 -6.48 27.59
CA ASP A 115 26.66 -7.15 28.90
C ASP A 115 27.57 -8.39 28.87
N ARG A 116 28.81 -8.22 29.33
CA ARG A 116 29.47 -9.21 30.20
C ARG A 116 30.58 -8.55 31.00
N THR A 117 30.18 -7.99 32.13
CA THR A 117 31.07 -7.76 33.25
C THR A 117 31.56 -9.09 33.84
N LEU A 118 32.89 -9.19 33.99
CA LEU A 118 33.67 -9.85 35.05
C LEU A 118 33.40 -11.33 35.40
N SER A 119 34.39 -12.18 35.11
CA SER A 119 34.86 -13.14 36.13
C SER A 119 36.38 -13.26 36.12
N MET A 120 36.93 -13.17 37.33
CA MET A 120 38.33 -13.31 37.72
C MET A 120 38.90 -14.68 37.33
N SER A 121 40.19 -14.70 37.00
CA SER A 121 41.04 -15.86 37.26
C SER A 121 42.37 -15.34 37.78
N MET A 122 42.57 -15.48 39.10
CA MET A 122 43.91 -15.52 39.68
C MET A 122 44.45 -16.92 39.40
N ASP A 123 45.59 -16.99 38.72
CA ASP A 123 46.70 -17.91 39.02
C ASP A 123 47.96 -17.42 38.29
#